data_AF-A0AA42TGZ2-F1
#
_entry.id   AF-A0AA42TGZ2-F1
#
_cell.length_a   1.000
_cell.length_b   1.000
_cell.length_c   1.000
_cell.angle_alpha   90.00
_cell.angle_beta   90.00
_cell.angle_gamma   90.00
#
_symmetry.space_group_name_H-M   'P 1'
#
loop_
_entity.id
_entity.type
_entity.pdbx_description
1 polymer ?
#
loop_
_entity_poly.entity_id
_entity_poly.type
_entity_poly.pdbx_seq_one_letter_code
_entity_poly.pdbx_strand_id
1 'polypeptide(L)'
;MKLLNTYDDRDEAEAAAERITGEKRLASERDSTVVIYNLFGMPTWGNFHRLGMYNLGELKLLLDRRAAWQPADQARHAEIMSTLSIVAKNFQIEVPPHWL
;
A
#
# COMPACT_ATOMS: atom_id res chain seq x y z
N MET A 1 12.90 -1.93 8.66
CA MET A 1 12.02 -1.14 7.75
C MET A 1 12.36 -1.31 6.27
N LYS A 2 11.43 -0.98 5.35
CA LYS A 2 11.59 -0.98 3.88
C LYS A 2 11.13 0.38 3.32
N LEU A 3 11.56 0.75 2.11
CA LEU A 3 11.01 1.91 1.40
C LEU A 3 9.56 1.60 1.02
N LEU A 4 8.61 2.40 1.51
CA LEU A 4 7.18 2.20 1.25
C LEU A 4 6.70 3.09 0.11
N ASN A 5 7.12 4.35 0.08
CA ASN A 5 6.82 5.30 -0.99
C ASN A 5 7.87 6.40 -1.10
N THR A 6 7.86 7.08 -2.24
CA THR A 6 8.63 8.30 -2.50
C THR A 6 7.65 9.42 -2.87
N TYR A 7 7.87 10.60 -2.30
CA TYR A 7 7.06 11.80 -2.55
C TYR A 7 7.96 12.93 -3.06
N ASP A 8 7.41 13.78 -3.91
CA ASP A 8 8.10 14.99 -4.38
C ASP A 8 7.74 16.23 -3.55
N ASP A 9 6.70 16.13 -2.73
CA ASP A 9 6.24 17.18 -1.80
C ASP A 9 6.48 16.75 -0.35
N ARG A 10 7.00 17.69 0.46
CA ARG A 10 7.33 17.42 1.87
C ARG A 10 6.09 17.22 2.71
N ASP A 11 5.09 18.07 2.53
CA ASP A 11 3.92 18.12 3.41
C ASP A 11 3.06 16.86 3.17
N GLU A 12 2.97 16.39 1.92
CA GLU A 12 2.42 15.08 1.59
C GLU A 12 3.18 13.93 2.26
N ALA A 13 4.51 13.97 2.23
CA ALA A 13 5.37 12.93 2.81
C ALA A 13 5.26 12.86 4.33
N GLU A 14 5.21 14.03 4.99
CA GLU A 14 4.99 14.16 6.43
C GLU A 14 3.60 13.65 6.82
N ALA A 15 2.55 14.06 6.10
CA ALA A 15 1.20 13.57 6.32
C ALA A 15 1.09 12.05 6.14
N ALA A 16 1.77 11.49 5.14
CA ALA A 16 1.84 10.05 4.93
C ALA A 16 2.58 9.34 6.08
N ALA A 17 3.67 9.92 6.58
CA ALA A 17 4.42 9.40 7.71
C ALA A 17 3.56 9.37 8.99
N GLU A 18 2.74 10.38 9.25
CA GLU A 18 1.84 10.42 10.40
C GLU A 18 0.78 9.31 10.37
N ARG A 19 0.26 8.97 9.18
CA ARG A 19 -0.77 7.94 9.01
C ARG A 19 -0.29 6.53 9.36
N ILE A 20 0.99 6.21 9.15
CA ILE A 20 1.50 4.83 9.33
C ILE A 20 1.94 4.55 10.77
N THR A 21 1.81 3.28 11.17
CA THR A 21 2.12 2.78 12.51
C THR A 21 3.39 1.93 12.53
N GLY A 22 4.04 1.84 13.69
CA GLY A 22 5.29 1.08 13.88
C GLY A 22 6.54 1.89 13.56
N GLU A 23 7.67 1.18 13.42
CA GLU A 23 8.95 1.80 13.06
C GLU A 23 8.86 2.48 11.69
N LYS A 24 9.22 3.78 11.63
CA LYS A 24 9.18 4.61 10.43
C LYS A 24 10.30 5.66 10.42
N ARG A 25 10.70 6.08 9.23
CA ARG A 25 11.67 7.15 8.99
C ARG A 25 11.33 7.83 7.68
N LEU A 26 11.25 9.16 7.71
CA LEU A 26 11.20 9.98 6.51
C LEU A 26 12.60 10.53 6.24
N ALA A 27 13.12 10.32 5.04
CA ALA A 27 14.44 10.80 4.63
C ALA A 27 14.32 11.63 3.36
N SER A 28 14.86 12.85 3.36
CA SER A 28 14.98 13.64 2.14
C SER A 28 16.25 13.23 1.37
N GLU A 29 16.14 13.12 0.06
CA GLU A 29 17.24 12.86 -0.85
C GLU A 29 17.26 13.93 -1.94
N ARG A 30 18.44 14.42 -2.30
CA ARG A 30 18.62 15.35 -3.43
C ARG A 30 19.13 14.56 -4.62
N ASP A 31 18.29 14.43 -5.64
CA ASP A 31 18.74 13.96 -6.96
C ASP A 31 18.83 15.17 -7.90
N SER A 32 20.06 15.60 -8.16
CA SER A 32 20.37 16.79 -8.96
C SER A 32 19.69 18.07 -8.43
N THR A 33 18.56 18.49 -9.02
CA THR A 33 17.84 19.73 -8.67
C THR A 33 16.56 19.50 -7.89
N VAL A 34 16.15 18.24 -7.72
CA VAL A 34 14.89 17.88 -7.05
C VAL A 34 15.18 17.30 -5.67
N VAL A 35 14.37 17.67 -4.68
CA VAL A 35 14.35 17.01 -3.38
C VAL A 35 13.18 16.04 -3.39
N ILE A 36 13.47 14.77 -3.16
CA ILE A 36 12.46 13.73 -2.95
C ILE A 36 12.45 13.33 -1.49
N TYR A 37 11.34 12.77 -1.04
CA TYR A 37 11.08 12.37 0.33
C TYR A 37 10.74 10.88 0.37
N ASN A 38 11.71 10.08 0.78
CA ASN A 38 11.62 8.64 0.89
C ASN A 38 11.02 8.24 2.25
N LEU A 39 9.79 7.72 2.23
CA LEU A 39 9.11 7.20 3.40
C LEU A 39 9.44 5.73 3.60
N PHE A 40 10.25 5.45 4.61
CA PHE A 40 10.57 4.10 5.06
C PHE A 40 9.67 3.71 6.24
N GLY A 41 9.22 2.46 6.28
CA GLY A 41 8.42 1.94 7.39
C GLY A 41 8.30 0.43 7.41
N MET A 42 7.45 -0.08 8.30
CA MET A 42 7.07 -1.50 8.31
C MET A 42 6.11 -1.79 7.14
N PRO A 43 6.44 -2.74 6.23
CA PRO A 43 5.61 -3.06 5.08
C PRO A 43 4.44 -3.96 5.50
N THR A 44 3.43 -3.39 6.14
CA THR A 44 2.23 -4.12 6.53
C THR A 44 1.06 -3.74 5.63
N TRP A 45 0.12 -4.65 5.41
CA TRP A 45 -1.10 -4.33 4.68
C TRP A 45 -1.87 -3.15 5.29
N GLY A 46 -1.88 -3.03 6.61
CA GLY A 46 -2.48 -1.89 7.30
C GLY A 46 -1.77 -0.57 6.96
N ASN A 47 -0.45 -0.55 6.86
CA ASN A 47 0.29 0.64 6.45
C ASN A 47 0.06 0.96 4.96
N PHE A 48 0.09 -0.04 4.08
CA PHE A 48 -0.23 0.16 2.66
C PHE A 48 -1.65 0.71 2.45
N HIS A 49 -2.64 0.21 3.21
CA HIS A 49 -4.00 0.75 3.17
C HIS A 49 -4.07 2.21 3.66
N ARG A 50 -3.38 2.56 4.74
CA ARG A 50 -3.31 3.96 5.25
C ARG A 50 -2.59 4.92 4.30
N LEU A 51 -1.70 4.38 3.46
CA LEU A 51 -1.05 5.10 2.37
C LEU A 51 -1.88 5.14 1.08
N GLY A 52 -3.07 4.52 1.05
CA GLY A 52 -3.93 4.47 -0.14
C GLY A 52 -3.37 3.59 -1.27
N MET A 53 -2.49 2.64 -0.96
CA MET A 53 -1.77 1.85 -1.94
C MET A 53 -2.50 0.57 -2.35
N TYR A 54 -2.12 0.08 -3.55
CA TYR A 54 -2.44 -1.26 -4.06
C TYR A 54 -3.93 -1.62 -4.09
N ASN A 55 -4.81 -0.61 -4.25
CA ASN A 55 -6.26 -0.76 -4.30
C ASN A 55 -6.86 -1.45 -3.06
N LEU A 56 -6.19 -1.38 -1.90
CA LEU A 56 -6.66 -2.04 -0.68
C LEU A 56 -7.99 -1.46 -0.16
N GLY A 57 -8.25 -0.17 -0.40
CA GLY A 57 -9.55 0.44 -0.11
C GLY A 57 -10.68 -0.14 -0.96
N GLU A 58 -10.42 -0.36 -2.25
CA GLU A 58 -11.37 -1.02 -3.15
C GLU A 58 -11.57 -2.49 -2.79
N LEU A 59 -10.49 -3.21 -2.47
CA LEU A 59 -10.55 -4.60 -2.02
C LEU A 59 -11.47 -4.75 -0.81
N LYS A 60 -11.35 -3.85 0.18
CA LYS A 60 -12.22 -3.85 1.35
C LYS A 60 -13.69 -3.76 0.94
N LEU A 61 -14.03 -2.77 0.11
CA LEU A 61 -15.40 -2.58 -0.38
C LEU A 61 -15.91 -3.77 -1.20
N LEU A 62 -15.05 -4.42 -1.99
CA LEU A 62 -15.40 -5.64 -2.71
C LEU A 62 -15.69 -6.80 -1.76
N LEU A 63 -14.80 -7.06 -0.79
CA LEU A 63 -14.95 -8.14 0.17
C LEU A 63 -16.19 -7.97 1.05
N ASP A 64 -16.55 -6.74 1.43
CA ASP A 64 -17.74 -6.43 2.22
C ASP A 64 -19.04 -6.86 1.53
N ARG A 65 -19.05 -6.94 0.19
CA ARG A 65 -20.20 -7.38 -0.62
C ARG A 65 -19.97 -8.71 -1.34
N ARG A 66 -19.06 -9.56 -0.84
CA ARG A 66 -18.66 -10.84 -1.46
C ARG A 66 -19.82 -11.78 -1.78
N ALA A 67 -20.86 -11.81 -0.94
CA ALA A 67 -22.04 -12.64 -1.16
C ALA A 67 -22.86 -12.25 -2.40
N ALA A 68 -22.70 -11.03 -2.92
CA ALA A 68 -23.45 -10.48 -4.04
C ALA A 68 -22.58 -10.23 -5.29
N TRP A 69 -21.37 -10.80 -5.34
CA TRP A 69 -20.45 -10.59 -6.44
C TRP A 69 -21.03 -10.99 -7.79
N GLN A 70 -20.93 -10.06 -8.73
CA GLN A 70 -21.13 -10.30 -10.14
C GLN A 70 -19.82 -10.78 -10.79
N PRO A 71 -19.87 -11.33 -12.02
CA PRO A 71 -18.66 -11.72 -12.75
C PRO A 71 -17.62 -10.59 -12.86
N ALA A 72 -18.06 -9.33 -12.96
CA ALA A 72 -17.18 -8.16 -12.96
C ALA A 72 -16.45 -7.96 -11.63
N ASP A 73 -17.12 -8.18 -10.49
CA ASP A 73 -16.49 -8.08 -9.17
C ASP A 73 -15.45 -9.18 -8.97
N GLN A 74 -15.73 -10.41 -9.45
CA GLN A 74 -14.78 -11.52 -9.41
C GLN A 74 -13.54 -11.23 -10.27
N ALA A 75 -13.73 -10.70 -11.48
CA ALA A 75 -12.63 -10.30 -12.34
C ALA A 75 -11.77 -9.20 -11.69
N ARG A 76 -12.43 -8.17 -11.12
CA ARG A 76 -11.73 -7.08 -10.44
C ARG A 76 -10.98 -7.54 -9.20
N HIS A 77 -11.58 -8.42 -8.40
CA HIS A 77 -10.92 -9.06 -7.27
C HIS A 77 -9.66 -9.82 -7.72
N ALA A 78 -9.75 -10.63 -8.78
CA ALA A 78 -8.60 -11.39 -9.30
C ALA A 78 -7.44 -10.48 -9.76
N GLU A 79 -7.73 -9.34 -10.40
CA GLU A 79 -6.72 -8.33 -10.76
C GLU A 79 -6.00 -7.77 -9.54
N ILE A 80 -6.76 -7.41 -8.50
CA ILE A 80 -6.21 -6.90 -7.24
C ILE A 80 -5.35 -8.00 -6.59
N MET A 81 -5.84 -9.24 -6.49
CA MET A 81 -5.10 -10.34 -5.88
C MET A 81 -3.80 -10.67 -6.62
N SER A 82 -3.76 -10.55 -7.94
CA SER A 82 -2.54 -10.71 -8.73
C SER A 82 -1.48 -9.65 -8.36
N THR A 83 -1.91 -8.39 -8.26
CA THR A 83 -1.05 -7.29 -7.80
C THR A 83 -0.54 -7.52 -6.38
N LEU A 84 -1.44 -7.85 -5.44
CA LEU A 84 -1.08 -8.09 -4.05
C LEU A 84 -0.14 -9.28 -3.88
N SER A 85 -0.25 -10.32 -4.72
CA SER A 85 0.67 -11.46 -4.72
C SER A 85 2.10 -11.06 -5.08
N ILE A 86 2.28 -10.10 -5.98
CA ILE A 86 3.60 -9.55 -6.33
C ILE A 86 4.14 -8.70 -5.17
N VAL A 87 3.31 -7.80 -4.63
CA VAL A 87 3.68 -6.95 -3.49
C VAL A 87 4.07 -7.79 -2.27
N ALA A 88 3.30 -8.83 -1.97
CA ALA A 88 3.54 -9.79 -0.90
C ALA A 88 4.95 -10.41 -1.01
N LYS A 89 5.34 -10.87 -2.21
CA LYS A 89 6.67 -11.41 -2.47
C LYS A 89 7.77 -10.35 -2.31
N ASN A 90 7.57 -9.17 -2.87
CA ASN A 90 8.57 -8.07 -2.83
C ASN A 90 8.86 -7.60 -1.40
N PHE A 91 7.83 -7.57 -0.55
CA PHE A 91 7.94 -7.14 0.84
C PHE A 91 8.05 -8.28 1.85
N GLN A 92 8.01 -9.54 1.38
CA GLN A 92 8.08 -10.75 2.20
C GLN A 92 6.99 -10.80 3.28
N ILE A 93 5.76 -10.47 2.89
CA ILE A 93 4.56 -10.56 3.74
C ILE A 93 3.55 -11.51 3.12
N GLU A 94 2.66 -12.07 3.94
CA GLU A 94 1.64 -13.00 3.48
C GLU A 94 0.33 -12.28 3.15
N VAL A 95 -0.32 -12.68 2.06
CA VAL A 95 -1.69 -12.27 1.76
C VAL A 95 -2.64 -12.99 2.73
N PRO A 96 -3.50 -12.29 3.47
CA PRO A 96 -4.44 -12.93 4.39
C PRO A 96 -5.38 -13.92 3.68
N PRO A 97 -5.56 -15.15 4.19
CA PRO A 97 -6.37 -16.17 3.51
C PRO A 97 -7.83 -15.77 3.29
N HIS A 98 -8.39 -14.94 4.17
CA HIS A 98 -9.77 -14.46 4.06
C HIS A 98 -9.98 -13.44 2.92
N TRP A 99 -8.90 -12.98 2.28
CA TRP A 99 -8.98 -12.15 1.07
C TRP A 99 -9.04 -12.96 -0.22
N LEU A 100 -8.74 -14.27 -0.16
CA LEU A 100 -8.76 -15.19 -1.29
C LEU A 100 -10.18 -15.72 -1.53
#